data_AF-A0A4V1AGP3-F1
#
_entry.id   AF-A0A4V1AGP3-F1
#
_cell.length_a   1.000
_cell.length_b   1.000
_cell.length_c   1.000
_cell.angle_alpha   90.00
_cell.angle_beta   90.00
_cell.angle_gamma   90.00
#
_symmetry.space_group_name_H-M   'P 1'
#
loop_
_entity.id
_entity.type
_entity.pdbx_description
1 polymer ?
#
loop_
_entity_poly.entity_id
_entity_poly.type
_entity_poly.pdbx_seq_one_letter_code
_entity_poly.pdbx_strand_id
1 'polypeptide(L)'
;MVYTVIQNTKINSQVFTFSSPETVSYPVAPLVSAKFYSPNGVLTLKIRATLYMNSDDTVAPNVSTPTESGDTLTINFDYDFSEVTPETCDVYYIEVDYTSETVANIKTIISYMINEDPQGSRGTETEVSYP
;
A
#
# COMPACT_ATOMS: atom_id res chain seq x y z
N MET A 1 6.47 15.80 -10.25
CA MET A 1 6.44 14.74 -9.23
C MET A 1 7.33 13.60 -9.66
N VAL A 2 7.93 12.88 -8.71
CA VAL A 2 8.65 11.62 -8.95
C VAL A 2 8.22 10.65 -7.87
N TYR A 3 7.86 9.42 -8.27
CA TYR A 3 7.66 8.30 -7.36
C TYR A 3 8.60 7.17 -7.76
N THR A 4 9.07 6.40 -6.77
CA THR A 4 9.94 5.26 -7.01
C THR A 4 9.59 4.15 -6.04
N VAL A 5 9.28 2.97 -6.57
CA VAL A 5 9.11 1.75 -5.77
C VAL A 5 10.51 1.25 -5.41
N ILE A 6 10.89 1.41 -4.14
CA ILE A 6 12.19 1.00 -3.60
C ILE A 6 12.19 -0.49 -3.30
N GLN A 7 11.07 -1.01 -2.81
CA GLN A 7 10.90 -2.41 -2.48
C GLN A 7 9.47 -2.85 -2.78
N ASN A 8 9.33 -4.05 -3.32
CA ASN A 8 8.08 -4.77 -3.47
C ASN A 8 8.39 -6.26 -3.37
N THR A 9 8.26 -6.82 -2.18
CA THR A 9 8.74 -8.17 -1.89
C THR A 9 7.80 -8.90 -0.95
N LYS A 10 7.56 -10.18 -1.22
CA LYS A 10 7.04 -11.11 -0.22
C LYS A 10 8.01 -11.23 0.95
N ILE A 11 7.52 -11.09 2.18
CA ILE A 11 8.35 -11.14 3.40
C ILE A 11 8.15 -12.40 4.26
N ASN A 12 7.06 -13.14 4.06
CA ASN A 12 6.79 -14.38 4.80
C ASN A 12 7.38 -15.60 4.07
N SER A 13 8.02 -16.49 4.84
CA SER A 13 8.51 -17.78 4.35
C SER A 13 7.50 -18.93 4.49
N GLN A 14 6.53 -18.75 5.40
CA GLN A 14 5.39 -19.65 5.58
C GLN A 14 4.12 -18.85 5.31
N VAL A 15 3.10 -19.49 4.74
CA VAL A 15 1.80 -18.84 4.50
C VAL A 15 1.22 -18.30 5.80
N PHE A 16 0.60 -17.13 5.71
CA PHE A 16 -0.06 -16.48 6.81
C PHE A 16 -1.53 -16.91 6.85
N THR A 17 -2.00 -17.35 8.01
CA THR A 17 -3.41 -17.71 8.22
C THR A 17 -3.97 -16.85 9.34
N PHE A 18 -5.10 -16.19 9.10
CA PHE A 18 -5.82 -15.48 10.14
C PHE A 18 -6.35 -16.47 11.17
N SER A 19 -6.20 -16.18 12.46
CA SER A 19 -6.73 -17.03 13.53
C SER A 19 -8.27 -17.04 13.58
N SER A 20 -8.91 -16.02 13.02
CA SER A 20 -10.35 -15.79 13.00
C SER A 20 -10.78 -15.24 11.63
N PRO A 21 -10.64 -16.03 10.54
CA PRO A 21 -10.85 -15.56 9.17
C PRO A 21 -12.27 -15.02 8.92
N GLU A 22 -13.27 -15.48 9.68
CA GLU A 22 -14.65 -15.01 9.63
C GLU A 22 -14.82 -13.54 10.04
N THR A 23 -13.86 -13.00 10.80
CA THR A 23 -13.86 -11.58 11.22
C THR A 23 -13.14 -10.67 10.21
N VAL A 24 -12.48 -11.26 9.22
CA VAL A 24 -11.69 -10.57 8.23
C VAL A 24 -12.53 -10.37 6.99
N SER A 25 -12.90 -9.13 6.72
CA SER A 25 -13.35 -8.75 5.38
C SER A 25 -12.12 -8.83 4.46
N TYR A 26 -12.27 -9.39 3.26
CA TYR A 26 -11.22 -9.48 2.24
C TYR A 26 -11.63 -8.63 1.01
N PRO A 27 -10.68 -8.01 0.28
CA PRO A 27 -9.23 -7.97 0.51
C PRO A 27 -8.88 -7.17 1.76
N VAL A 28 -7.85 -7.56 2.51
CA VAL A 28 -7.44 -6.75 3.69
C VAL A 28 -6.93 -5.40 3.20
N ALA A 29 -7.43 -4.33 3.81
CA ALA A 29 -7.04 -2.99 3.43
C ALA A 29 -5.53 -2.78 3.68
N PRO A 30 -4.82 -2.02 2.82
CA PRO A 30 -3.38 -1.80 2.98
C PRO A 30 -3.05 -1.19 4.35
N LEU A 31 -2.05 -1.75 5.03
CA LEU A 31 -1.52 -1.16 6.25
C LEU A 31 -0.39 -0.21 5.87
N VAL A 32 -0.69 1.08 5.84
CA VAL A 32 0.23 2.12 5.40
C VAL A 32 0.79 2.91 6.57
N SER A 33 2.07 3.23 6.49
CA SER A 33 2.71 4.24 7.32
C SER A 33 3.55 5.15 6.43
N ALA A 34 3.71 6.40 6.83
CA ALA A 34 4.59 7.30 6.10
C ALA A 34 5.30 8.28 7.00
N LYS A 35 6.44 8.75 6.50
CA LYS A 35 7.28 9.72 7.20
C LYS A 35 8.07 10.57 6.21
N PHE A 36 8.15 11.86 6.50
CA PHE A 36 9.08 12.75 5.80
C PHE A 36 10.53 12.44 6.17
N TYR A 37 11.39 12.46 5.16
CA TYR A 37 12.84 12.39 5.32
C TYR A 37 13.53 13.14 4.18
N SER A 38 14.81 13.47 4.34
CA SER A 38 15.52 14.30 3.35
C SER A 38 16.79 13.61 2.84
N PRO A 39 16.68 12.58 1.99
CA PRO A 39 17.84 11.96 1.37
C PRO A 39 18.58 13.01 0.54
N ASN A 40 19.88 13.22 0.83
CA ASN A 40 20.72 14.20 0.13
C ASN A 40 20.13 15.63 0.09
N GLY A 41 19.35 16.01 1.11
CA GLY A 41 18.74 17.33 1.21
C GLY A 41 17.44 17.54 0.44
N VAL A 42 16.92 16.53 -0.26
CA VAL A 42 15.64 16.61 -0.99
C VAL A 42 14.51 16.08 -0.11
N LEU A 43 13.54 16.91 0.25
CA LEU A 43 12.39 16.47 1.04
C LEU A 43 11.60 15.39 0.28
N THR A 44 11.49 14.22 0.91
CA THR A 44 10.87 13.01 0.35
C THR A 44 9.90 12.44 1.36
N LEU A 45 8.72 12.04 0.88
CA LEU A 45 7.76 11.29 1.67
C LEU A 45 8.03 9.79 1.46
N LYS A 46 8.52 9.12 2.50
CA LYS A 46 8.69 7.66 2.48
C LYS A 46 7.39 7.00 2.92
N ILE A 47 6.85 6.14 2.08
CA ILE A 47 5.61 5.40 2.30
C ILE A 47 5.96 3.92 2.40
N ARG A 48 5.42 3.25 3.40
CA ARG A 48 5.59 1.81 3.62
C ARG A 48 4.22 1.17 3.73
N ALA A 49 3.99 0.13 2.95
CA ALA A 49 2.75 -0.62 2.97
C ALA A 49 3.01 -2.09 3.28
N THR A 50 2.12 -2.68 4.08
CA THR A 50 2.03 -4.14 4.25
C THR A 50 0.70 -4.59 3.67
N LEU A 51 0.76 -5.54 2.72
CA LEU A 51 -0.40 -6.08 2.02
C LEU A 51 -0.55 -7.57 2.36
N TYR A 52 -1.78 -8.04 2.50
CA TYR A 52 -2.11 -9.45 2.66
C TYR A 52 -2.85 -9.90 1.41
N MET A 53 -2.18 -10.71 0.59
CA MET A 53 -2.66 -11.18 -0.71
C MET A 53 -2.88 -12.68 -0.66
N ASN A 54 -3.75 -13.23 -1.52
CA ASN A 54 -3.95 -14.68 -1.56
C ASN A 54 -2.61 -15.37 -1.85
N SER A 55 -2.23 -16.38 -1.05
CA SER A 55 -0.95 -17.09 -1.24
C SER A 55 -0.93 -17.96 -2.50
N ASP A 56 -2.10 -18.30 -3.05
CA ASP A 56 -2.19 -19.00 -4.33
C ASP A 56 -1.83 -18.08 -5.51
N ASP A 57 -1.84 -16.77 -5.29
CA ASP A 57 -1.35 -15.82 -6.27
C ASP A 57 0.16 -15.62 -6.14
N THR A 58 0.84 -15.80 -7.26
CA THR A 58 2.29 -15.70 -7.37
C THR A 58 2.75 -14.39 -7.99
N VAL A 59 1.81 -13.55 -8.44
CA VAL A 59 2.07 -12.25 -9.03
C VAL A 59 2.17 -11.21 -7.90
N ALA A 60 3.29 -10.49 -7.88
CA ALA A 60 3.48 -9.39 -6.95
C ALA A 60 2.49 -8.24 -7.28
N PRO A 61 2.03 -7.49 -6.27
CA PRO A 61 1.10 -6.38 -6.49
C PRO A 61 1.78 -5.28 -7.29
N ASN A 62 1.03 -4.52 -8.08
CA ASN A 62 1.54 -3.30 -8.71
C ASN A 62 1.29 -2.10 -7.82
N VAL A 63 2.18 -1.10 -7.85
CA VAL A 63 1.93 0.20 -7.22
C VAL A 63 1.63 1.19 -8.33
N SER A 64 0.37 1.63 -8.43
CA SER A 64 0.01 2.63 -9.43
C SER A 64 0.65 3.98 -9.11
N THR A 65 0.72 4.85 -10.13
CA THR A 65 1.25 6.21 -9.94
C THR A 65 0.40 6.95 -8.90
N PRO A 66 1.00 7.46 -7.80
CA PRO A 66 0.27 8.18 -6.77
C PRO A 66 -0.41 9.44 -7.33
N THR A 67 -1.58 9.77 -6.79
CA THR A 67 -2.32 10.98 -7.16
C THR A 67 -2.32 11.95 -5.99
N GLU A 68 -1.78 13.15 -6.21
CA GLU A 68 -1.74 14.21 -5.22
C GLU A 68 -2.88 15.21 -5.45
N SER A 69 -3.63 15.52 -4.40
CA SER A 69 -4.72 16.50 -4.42
C SER A 69 -4.77 17.26 -3.09
N GLY A 70 -4.28 18.51 -3.09
CA GLY A 70 -4.24 19.34 -1.89
C GLY A 70 -3.22 18.82 -0.88
N ASP A 71 -3.67 18.47 0.33
CA ASP A 71 -2.87 17.87 1.39
C ASP A 71 -3.01 16.33 1.45
N THR A 72 -3.65 15.74 0.44
CA THR A 72 -3.91 14.31 0.36
C THR A 72 -3.12 13.66 -0.77
N LEU A 73 -2.44 12.55 -0.45
CA LEU A 73 -1.82 11.67 -1.42
C LEU A 73 -2.57 10.33 -1.46
N THR A 74 -3.07 9.97 -2.63
CA THR A 74 -3.70 8.66 -2.86
C THR A 74 -2.70 7.70 -3.48
N ILE A 75 -2.54 6.52 -2.89
CA ILE A 75 -1.72 5.42 -3.42
C ILE A 75 -2.59 4.18 -3.63
N ASN A 76 -2.44 3.56 -4.80
CA ASN A 76 -3.19 2.37 -5.16
C ASN A 76 -2.23 1.18 -5.31
N PHE A 77 -2.66 0.04 -4.79
CA PHE A 77 -2.00 -1.24 -4.93
C PHE A 77 -2.92 -2.12 -5.77
N ASP A 78 -2.51 -2.38 -7.01
CA ASP A 78 -3.31 -3.15 -7.96
C ASP A 78 -2.96 -4.63 -7.82
N TYR A 79 -4.00 -5.44 -7.71
CA TYR A 79 -3.90 -6.88 -7.51
C TYR A 79 -5.19 -7.56 -7.99
N ASP A 80 -5.07 -8.65 -8.76
CA ASP A 80 -6.20 -9.47 -9.18
C ASP A 80 -6.65 -10.37 -8.01
N PHE A 81 -7.65 -9.91 -7.24
CA PHE A 81 -8.16 -10.65 -6.10
C PHE A 81 -9.56 -11.19 -6.34
N SER A 82 -9.78 -12.42 -5.92
CA SER A 82 -11.13 -12.98 -5.88
C SER A 82 -11.95 -12.34 -4.75
N GLU A 83 -13.27 -12.28 -4.91
CA GLU A 83 -14.19 -11.88 -3.84
C GLU A 83 -14.31 -12.92 -2.71
N VAL A 84 -13.72 -14.11 -2.90
CA VAL A 84 -13.66 -15.15 -1.88
C VAL A 84 -12.49 -14.87 -0.93
N THR A 85 -12.77 -14.82 0.37
CA THR A 85 -11.73 -14.73 1.39
C THR A 85 -10.81 -15.96 1.27
N PRO A 86 -9.50 -15.78 1.01
CA PRO A 86 -8.59 -16.90 0.88
C PRO A 86 -8.34 -17.54 2.26
N GLU A 87 -8.09 -18.84 2.26
CA GLU A 87 -7.73 -19.57 3.48
C GLU A 87 -6.32 -19.18 3.98
N THR A 88 -5.44 -18.79 3.05
CA THR A 88 -4.04 -18.45 3.31
C THR A 88 -3.61 -17.21 2.52
N CYS A 89 -2.78 -16.40 3.15
CA CYS A 89 -2.22 -15.19 2.55
C CYS A 89 -0.70 -15.22 2.49
N ASP A 90 -0.14 -14.59 1.47
CA ASP A 90 1.22 -14.08 1.49
C ASP A 90 1.21 -12.60 1.92
N VAL A 91 2.29 -12.19 2.57
CA VAL A 91 2.49 -10.84 3.10
C VAL A 91 3.54 -10.14 2.26
N TYR A 92 3.13 -9.04 1.62
CA TYR A 92 4.02 -8.20 0.82
C TYR A 92 4.38 -6.93 1.59
N TYR A 93 5.66 -6.60 1.59
CA TYR A 93 6.16 -5.32 2.06
C TYR A 93 6.55 -4.46 0.86
N ILE A 94 6.01 -3.24 0.84
CA ILE A 94 6.25 -2.26 -0.22
C ILE A 94 6.84 -1.01 0.42
N GLU A 95 7.88 -0.48 -0.21
CA GLU A 95 8.46 0.82 0.14
C GLU A 95 8.48 1.73 -1.08
N VAL A 96 7.94 2.94 -0.94
CA VAL A 96 7.85 3.94 -1.99
C VAL A 96 8.43 5.25 -1.49
N ASP A 97 9.24 5.88 -2.34
CA ASP A 97 9.64 7.27 -2.16
C ASP A 97 8.85 8.16 -3.09
N TYR A 98 8.24 9.20 -2.53
CA TYR A 98 7.45 10.18 -3.26
C TYR A 98 8.02 11.59 -3.06
N THR A 99 8.15 12.32 -4.18
CA THR A 99 8.57 13.73 -4.19
C THR A 99 7.69 14.54 -5.14
N SER A 100 7.38 15.77 -4.74
CA SER A 100 6.69 16.77 -5.53
C SER A 100 7.06 18.17 -5.02
N GLU A 101 6.71 19.20 -5.77
CA GLU A 101 6.95 20.59 -5.35
C GLU A 101 6.16 20.94 -4.08
N THR A 102 5.04 20.25 -3.86
CA THR A 102 4.09 20.45 -2.76
C THR A 102 4.11 19.33 -1.73
N VAL A 103 5.11 18.43 -1.77
CA VAL A 103 5.19 17.25 -0.90
C VAL A 103 5.14 17.60 0.59
N ALA A 104 5.67 18.77 0.97
CA ALA A 104 5.63 19.29 2.34
C ALA A 104 4.20 19.57 2.85
N ASN A 105 3.23 19.73 1.95
CA ASN A 105 1.84 20.01 2.30
C ASN A 105 1.03 18.74 2.59
N ILE A 106 1.57 17.56 2.29
CA ILE A 106 0.85 16.30 2.46
C ILE A 106 0.70 15.98 3.95
N LYS A 107 -0.55 15.81 4.36
CA LYS A 107 -0.96 15.48 5.73
C LYS A 107 -1.67 14.14 5.80
N THR A 108 -2.30 13.73 4.71
CA THR A 108 -3.11 12.52 4.67
C THR A 108 -2.64 11.62 3.54
N ILE A 109 -2.51 10.33 3.84
CA ILE A 109 -2.34 9.30 2.83
C ILE A 109 -3.59 8.44 2.82
N ILE A 110 -4.21 8.36 1.65
CA ILE A 110 -5.29 7.42 1.39
C ILE A 110 -4.69 6.28 0.58
N SER A 111 -4.93 5.05 0.99
CA SER A 111 -4.42 3.88 0.30
C SER A 111 -5.53 2.93 -0.07
N TYR A 112 -5.47 2.34 -1.25
CA TYR A 112 -6.46 1.39 -1.73
C TYR A 112 -5.80 0.12 -2.29
N MET A 113 -6.45 -1.02 -2.05
CA MET A 113 -6.29 -2.25 -2.82
C MET A 113 -7.29 -2.19 -3.97
N ILE A 114 -6.83 -2.24 -5.21
CA ILE A 114 -7.67 -2.17 -6.42
C ILE A 114 -7.73 -3.57 -7.04
N ASN A 115 -8.94 -4.06 -7.29
CA ASN A 115 -9.14 -5.27 -8.07
C ASN A 115 -8.96 -4.94 -9.56
N GLU A 116 -8.11 -5.69 -10.26
CA GLU A 116 -7.95 -5.53 -11.70
C GLU A 116 -9.13 -6.15 -12.49
N ASP A 117 -9.82 -7.18 -11.95
CA ASP A 117 -10.96 -7.83 -12.62
C ASP A 117 -11.96 -8.51 -11.64
N PRO A 118 -13.22 -8.04 -11.48
CA PRO A 118 -13.79 -6.79 -11.99
C PRO A 118 -13.34 -5.57 -11.17
N GLN A 119 -13.31 -4.39 -11.79
CA GLN A 119 -12.78 -3.17 -11.15
C GLN A 119 -13.51 -2.81 -9.84
N GLY A 120 -12.80 -2.89 -8.71
CA GLY A 120 -13.30 -2.59 -7.35
C GLY A 120 -12.17 -2.08 -6.45
N SER A 121 -12.48 -1.52 -5.27
CA SER A 121 -11.46 -0.91 -4.39
C SER A 121 -11.78 -1.04 -2.89
N ARG A 122 -10.76 -1.25 -2.05
CA ARG A 122 -10.86 -1.17 -0.58
C ARG A 122 -9.62 -0.52 0.05
N GLY A 123 -9.80 0.40 1.00
CA GLY A 123 -8.71 1.25 1.47
C GLY A 123 -8.65 1.60 2.96
N THR A 124 -7.60 2.33 3.33
CA THR A 124 -7.36 2.96 4.65
C THR A 124 -6.93 4.42 4.49
N GLU A 125 -7.15 5.22 5.53
CA GLU A 125 -6.69 6.62 5.65
C GLU A 125 -5.69 6.72 6.81
N THR A 126 -4.56 7.40 6.60
CA THR A 126 -3.48 7.55 7.60
C THR A 126 -2.99 8.98 7.65
N GLU A 127 -2.94 9.56 8.86
CA GLU A 127 -2.37 10.88 9.11
C GLU A 127 -0.83 10.82 9.17
N VAL A 128 -0.17 11.79 8.52
CA VAL A 128 1.28 11.94 8.51
C VAL A 128 1.71 12.83 9.66
N SER A 129 2.59 12.32 10.53
CA SER A 129 3.14 13.08 11.65
C SER A 129 4.47 13.76 11.26
N TYR A 130 4.61 15.03 11.63
CA TYR A 130 5.86 15.79 11.53
C TYR A 130 6.56 15.77 12.90
N PRO A 131 7.89 15.53 12.97
CA PRO A 131 8.65 15.60 14.22
C PRO A 131 8.81 17.03 14.76
#